data_AF-A0A4Q1C784-F1
#
_entry.id   AF-A0A4Q1C784-F1
#
_cell.length_a   1.000
_cell.length_b   1.000
_cell.length_c   1.000
_cell.angle_alpha   90.00
_cell.angle_beta   90.00
_cell.angle_gamma   90.00
#
_symmetry.space_group_name_H-M   'P 1'
#
loop_
_entity.id
_entity.type
_entity.pdbx_description
1 polymer ?
#
loop_
_entity_poly.entity_id
_entity_poly.type
_entity_poly.pdbx_seq_one_letter_code
_entity_poly.pdbx_strand_id
1 'polypeptide(L)'
;MKKSLLLIAVLALSPAAFADDNAAKLALAREAISAMQADKMFDGMAAQMKQMAAQQTRLPASATPEQIKQAEELQGKILDLSMSEAKAMIGKMDAIYASVYSEAELKAMVAFFKSSEGQSMMAKQPQVMAQMMPLIQGMQQSLMPKIQKLVEETKAAAKPAAP
;
A
#
# COMPACT_ATOMS: atom_id res chain seq x y z
N MET A 1 -35.47 2.05 68.54
CA MET A 1 -35.45 0.74 67.85
C MET A 1 -35.45 0.96 66.35
N LYS A 2 -34.32 0.61 65.71
CA LYS A 2 -34.10 0.11 64.34
C LYS A 2 -35.22 0.24 63.29
N LYS A 3 -34.87 0.77 62.10
CA LYS A 3 -34.96 0.13 60.76
C LYS A 3 -34.66 1.18 59.68
N SER A 4 -33.42 1.27 59.22
CA SER A 4 -32.87 0.63 58.00
C SER A 4 -32.95 1.57 56.78
N LEU A 5 -31.87 2.34 56.58
CA LEU A 5 -31.54 2.95 55.29
C LEU A 5 -31.27 1.83 54.28
N LEU A 6 -31.99 1.85 53.16
CA LEU A 6 -31.69 1.06 51.98
C LEU A 6 -30.83 1.94 51.06
N LEU A 7 -29.51 1.69 51.05
CA LEU A 7 -28.58 2.29 50.10
C LEU A 7 -28.84 1.69 48.71
N ILE A 8 -29.27 2.52 47.77
CA ILE A 8 -29.19 2.22 46.34
C ILE A 8 -27.76 2.52 45.91
N ALA A 9 -26.95 1.48 45.77
CA ALA A 9 -25.63 1.57 45.15
C ALA A 9 -25.81 1.71 43.63
N VAL A 10 -25.70 2.94 43.13
CA VAL A 10 -25.58 3.20 41.70
C VAL A 10 -24.19 2.72 41.26
N LEU A 11 -24.14 1.64 40.48
CA LEU A 11 -22.94 1.26 39.74
C LEU A 11 -22.61 2.39 38.75
N ALA A 12 -21.55 3.13 39.02
CA ALA A 12 -20.88 3.93 38.02
C ALA A 12 -20.18 2.98 37.03
N LEU A 13 -20.81 2.70 35.88
CA LEU A 13 -20.09 2.15 34.74
C LEU A 13 -19.11 3.22 34.24
N SER A 14 -17.84 3.09 34.62
CA SER A 14 -16.76 3.94 34.14
C SER A 14 -16.51 3.69 32.64
N PRO A 15 -16.44 4.73 31.79
CA PRO A 15 -16.09 4.59 30.37
C PRO A 15 -14.60 4.29 30.10
N ALA A 16 -13.79 4.09 31.15
CA ALA A 16 -12.34 3.88 31.02
C ALA A 16 -11.96 2.59 30.26
N ALA A 17 -12.79 1.55 30.31
CA ALA A 17 -12.52 0.28 29.62
C ALA A 17 -12.47 0.43 28.08
N PHE A 18 -13.29 1.32 27.51
CA PHE A 18 -13.35 1.51 26.06
C PHE A 18 -12.17 2.30 25.49
N ALA A 19 -11.51 3.13 26.30
CA ALA A 19 -10.35 3.90 25.86
C ALA A 19 -9.09 3.01 25.76
N ASP A 20 -8.95 2.05 26.67
CA ASP A 20 -7.80 1.14 26.74
C ASP A 20 -7.84 0.09 25.61
N ASP A 21 -9.02 -0.47 25.34
CA ASP A 21 -9.22 -1.43 24.25
C ASP A 21 -8.90 -0.82 22.87
N ASN A 22 -9.24 0.45 22.67
CA ASN A 22 -8.95 1.15 21.41
C ASN A 22 -7.44 1.40 21.24
N ALA A 23 -6.74 1.76 22.33
CA ALA A 23 -5.29 1.92 22.32
C ALA A 23 -4.56 0.59 22.06
N ALA A 24 -5.01 -0.50 22.66
CA ALA A 24 -4.48 -1.84 22.44
C ALA A 24 -4.68 -2.30 20.98
N LYS A 25 -5.87 -2.06 20.42
CA LYS A 25 -6.17 -2.40 19.02
C LYS A 25 -5.33 -1.59 18.04
N LEU A 26 -5.09 -0.30 18.30
CA LEU A 26 -4.18 0.54 17.52
C LEU A 26 -2.74 0.04 17.59
N ALA A 27 -2.25 -0.34 18.77
CA ALA A 27 -0.91 -0.90 18.93
C ALA A 27 -0.74 -2.19 18.12
N LEU A 28 -1.73 -3.08 18.18
CA LEU A 28 -1.73 -4.33 17.43
C LEU A 28 -1.80 -4.09 15.90
N ALA A 29 -2.56 -3.08 15.46
CA ALA A 29 -2.59 -2.67 14.06
C ALA A 29 -1.22 -2.17 13.57
N ARG A 30 -0.51 -1.37 14.36
CA ARG A 30 0.87 -0.94 14.07
C ARG A 30 1.81 -2.14 13.95
N GLU A 31 1.67 -3.10 14.86
CA GLU A 31 2.47 -4.32 14.85
C GLU A 31 2.21 -5.16 13.60
N ALA A 32 0.94 -5.31 13.19
CA ALA A 32 0.57 -6.01 11.95
C ALA A 32 1.18 -5.34 10.71
N ILE A 33 1.06 -4.01 10.62
CA ILE A 33 1.64 -3.22 9.52
C ILE A 33 3.16 -3.38 9.47
N SER A 34 3.83 -3.29 10.62
CA SER A 34 5.29 -3.48 10.71
C SER A 34 5.71 -4.90 10.33
N ALA A 35 4.98 -5.92 10.78
CA ALA A 35 5.26 -7.33 10.46
C ALA A 35 5.20 -7.61 8.95
N MET A 36 4.36 -6.88 8.21
CA MET A 36 4.28 -6.93 6.74
C MET A 36 5.45 -6.23 6.04
N GLN A 37 6.48 -5.80 6.76
CA GLN A 37 7.65 -5.07 6.24
C GLN A 37 7.26 -3.76 5.53
N ALA A 38 6.30 -3.01 6.10
CA ALA A 38 5.86 -1.74 5.53
C ALA A 38 7.00 -0.74 5.32
N ASP A 39 8.00 -0.73 6.20
CA ASP A 39 9.20 0.10 6.03
C ASP A 39 9.90 -0.15 4.67
N LYS A 40 10.06 -1.42 4.29
CA LYS A 40 10.65 -1.77 2.98
C LYS A 40 9.78 -1.38 1.81
N MET A 41 8.46 -1.45 1.97
CA MET A 41 7.52 -0.98 0.95
C MET A 41 7.67 0.54 0.75
N PHE A 42 7.84 1.29 1.84
CA PHE A 42 8.09 2.73 1.78
C PHE A 42 9.45 3.08 1.20
N ASP A 43 10.50 2.33 1.52
CA ASP A 43 11.82 2.51 0.88
C ASP A 43 11.74 2.33 -0.63
N GLY A 44 10.99 1.30 -1.09
CA GLY A 44 10.73 1.07 -2.51
C GLY A 44 9.96 2.22 -3.17
N MET A 45 8.91 2.72 -2.49
CA MET A 45 8.13 3.86 -2.96
C MET A 45 9.00 5.14 -3.02
N ALA A 46 9.83 5.39 -2.01
CA ALA A 46 10.75 6.52 -1.97
C ALA A 46 11.75 6.48 -3.14
N ALA A 47 12.32 5.30 -3.41
CA ALA A 47 13.21 5.09 -4.55
C ALA A 47 12.51 5.39 -5.89
N GLN A 48 11.27 4.93 -6.05
CA GLN A 48 10.47 5.21 -7.25
C GLN A 48 10.13 6.70 -7.38
N MET A 49 9.77 7.38 -6.30
CA MET A 49 9.51 8.83 -6.30
C MET A 49 10.77 9.63 -6.64
N LYS A 50 11.93 9.23 -6.13
CA LYS A 50 13.22 9.82 -6.49
C LYS A 50 13.52 9.67 -7.98
N GLN A 51 13.25 8.49 -8.55
CA GLN A 51 13.42 8.24 -9.98
C GLN A 51 12.46 9.11 -10.81
N MET A 52 11.20 9.22 -10.40
CA MET A 52 10.21 10.10 -11.05
C MET A 52 10.62 11.57 -11.00
N ALA A 53 11.10 12.05 -9.86
CA ALA A 53 11.60 13.41 -9.70
C ALA A 53 12.78 13.66 -10.65
N ALA A 54 13.75 12.72 -10.70
CA ALA A 54 14.90 12.82 -11.61
C ALA A 54 14.49 12.87 -13.09
N GLN A 55 13.43 12.15 -13.48
CA GLN A 55 12.90 12.18 -14.84
C GLN A 55 12.22 13.52 -15.17
N GLN A 56 11.49 14.11 -14.21
CA GLN A 56 10.82 15.40 -14.39
C GLN A 56 11.79 16.58 -14.42
N THR A 57 12.87 16.51 -13.65
CA THR A 57 13.91 17.56 -13.60
C THR A 57 15.05 17.31 -14.59
N ARG A 58 14.88 16.37 -15.53
CA ARG A 58 15.90 16.03 -16.51
C ARG A 58 16.19 17.23 -17.40
N LEU A 59 17.42 17.70 -17.36
CA LEU A 59 17.90 18.83 -18.15
C LEU A 59 18.50 18.37 -19.49
N PRO A 60 18.52 19.24 -20.52
CA PRO A 60 19.27 19.00 -21.75
C PRO A 60 20.78 18.98 -21.47
N ALA A 61 21.54 18.30 -22.34
CA ALA A 61 23.00 18.21 -22.20
C ALA A 61 23.73 19.56 -22.29
N SER A 62 23.07 20.58 -22.85
CA SER A 62 23.57 21.95 -22.96
C SER A 62 23.30 22.82 -21.72
N ALA A 63 22.78 22.25 -20.63
CA ALA A 63 22.44 23.01 -19.44
C ALA A 63 23.67 23.62 -18.78
N THR A 64 23.54 24.85 -18.28
CA THR A 64 24.61 25.52 -17.55
C THR A 64 24.77 24.93 -16.15
N PRO A 65 25.94 25.09 -15.50
CA PRO A 65 26.12 24.68 -14.11
C PRO A 65 25.05 25.22 -13.14
N GLU A 66 24.61 26.46 -13.35
CA GLU A 66 23.54 27.09 -12.56
C GLU A 66 22.20 26.39 -12.75
N GLN A 67 21.87 26.01 -13.98
CA GLN A 67 20.63 25.27 -14.28
C GLN A 67 20.66 23.87 -13.65
N ILE A 68 21.80 23.18 -13.72
CA ILE A 68 22.01 21.87 -13.07
C ILE A 68 21.77 22.00 -11.57
N LYS A 69 22.39 22.99 -10.92
CA LYS A 69 22.22 23.23 -9.48
C LYS A 69 20.75 23.50 -9.12
N GLN A 70 20.04 24.34 -9.90
CA GLN A 70 18.63 24.61 -9.66
C GLN A 70 17.75 23.36 -9.81
N ALA A 71 18.05 22.49 -10.78
CA ALA A 71 17.32 21.25 -10.98
C ALA A 71 17.57 20.24 -9.85
N GLU A 72 18.79 20.14 -9.34
CA GLU A 72 19.12 19.31 -8.17
C GLU A 72 18.41 19.81 -6.91
N GLU A 73 18.40 21.13 -6.67
CA GLU A 73 17.67 21.73 -5.56
C GLU A 73 16.15 21.48 -5.66
N LEU A 74 15.58 21.60 -6.87
CA LEU A 74 14.17 21.30 -7.12
C LEU A 74 13.87 19.81 -6.88
N GLN A 75 14.74 18.92 -7.37
CA GLN A 75 14.59 17.47 -7.17
C GLN A 75 14.60 17.12 -5.67
N GLY A 76 15.49 17.74 -4.89
CA GLY A 76 15.53 17.59 -3.44
C GLY A 76 14.22 18.02 -2.78
N LYS A 77 13.72 19.22 -3.11
CA LYS A 77 12.43 19.72 -2.59
C LYS A 77 11.25 18.81 -2.94
N ILE A 78 11.20 18.28 -4.16
CA ILE A 78 10.16 17.33 -4.59
C ILE A 78 10.22 16.05 -3.75
N LEU A 79 11.43 15.51 -3.53
CA LEU A 79 11.61 14.30 -2.74
C LEU A 79 11.23 14.51 -1.28
N ASP A 80 11.66 15.62 -0.67
CA ASP A 80 11.34 15.96 0.72
C ASP A 80 9.83 16.12 0.93
N LEU A 81 9.16 16.86 0.04
CA LEU A 81 7.71 17.02 0.07
C LEU A 81 7.01 15.66 -0.07
N SER A 82 7.43 14.86 -1.05
CA SER A 82 6.88 13.53 -1.31
C SER A 82 6.99 12.60 -0.09
N MET A 83 8.15 12.61 0.59
CA MET A 83 8.39 11.82 1.80
C MET A 83 7.58 12.33 2.99
N SER A 84 7.43 13.64 3.14
CA SER A 84 6.56 14.23 4.16
C SER A 84 5.10 13.79 3.99
N GLU A 85 4.56 13.90 2.78
CA GLU A 85 3.18 13.49 2.46
C GLU A 85 2.98 11.98 2.66
N ALA A 86 3.93 11.16 2.21
CA ALA A 86 3.92 9.72 2.45
C ALA A 86 3.87 9.42 3.95
N LYS A 87 4.75 10.02 4.75
CA LYS A 87 4.77 9.82 6.22
C LYS A 87 3.45 10.22 6.88
N ALA A 88 2.84 11.31 6.45
CA ALA A 88 1.54 11.76 6.95
C ALA A 88 0.42 10.76 6.62
N MET A 89 0.45 10.15 5.43
CA MET A 89 -0.49 9.08 5.06
C MET A 89 -0.26 7.81 5.91
N ILE A 90 0.99 7.40 6.10
CA ILE A 90 1.37 6.20 6.86
C ILE A 90 0.94 6.33 8.32
N GLY A 91 1.09 7.52 8.91
CA GLY A 91 0.65 7.81 10.27
C GLY A 91 -0.85 7.66 10.51
N LYS A 92 -1.65 7.41 9.46
CA LYS A 92 -3.10 7.13 9.54
C LYS A 92 -3.43 5.66 9.30
N MET A 93 -2.48 4.84 8.85
CA MET A 93 -2.75 3.45 8.47
C MET A 93 -3.15 2.57 9.65
N ASP A 94 -2.56 2.79 10.82
CA ASP A 94 -2.88 2.06 12.05
C ASP A 94 -4.35 2.22 12.45
N ALA A 95 -4.87 3.45 12.39
CA ALA A 95 -6.28 3.75 12.65
C ALA A 95 -7.20 3.07 11.62
N ILE A 96 -6.82 3.06 10.34
CA ILE A 96 -7.58 2.37 9.29
C ILE A 96 -7.60 0.86 9.57
N TYR A 97 -6.46 0.24 9.83
CA TYR A 97 -6.36 -1.18 10.14
C TYR A 97 -7.16 -1.54 11.40
N ALA A 98 -7.06 -0.75 12.46
CA ALA A 98 -7.83 -0.95 13.68
C ALA A 98 -9.35 -0.76 13.47
N SER A 99 -9.78 0.03 12.47
CA SER A 99 -11.20 0.20 12.14
C SER A 99 -11.76 -0.93 11.27
N VAL A 100 -10.95 -1.49 10.37
CA VAL A 100 -11.38 -2.49 9.38
C VAL A 100 -11.28 -3.91 9.92
N TYR A 101 -10.17 -4.23 10.59
CA TYR A 101 -9.92 -5.58 11.09
C TYR A 101 -10.35 -5.72 12.55
N SER A 102 -10.82 -6.91 12.90
CA SER A 102 -11.01 -7.32 14.29
C SER A 102 -9.66 -7.51 14.98
N GLU A 103 -9.66 -7.50 16.32
CA GLU A 103 -8.45 -7.80 17.10
C GLU A 103 -7.91 -9.20 16.80
N ALA A 104 -8.78 -10.19 16.62
CA ALA A 104 -8.38 -11.56 16.31
C ALA A 104 -7.66 -11.66 14.95
N GLU A 105 -8.17 -10.95 13.93
CA GLU A 105 -7.53 -10.90 12.61
C GLU A 105 -6.18 -10.21 12.67
N LEU A 106 -6.07 -9.07 13.37
CA LEU A 106 -4.79 -8.39 13.55
C LEU A 106 -3.77 -9.27 14.28
N LYS A 107 -4.17 -10.00 15.32
CA LYS A 107 -3.30 -10.99 16.01
C LYS A 107 -2.84 -12.09 15.05
N ALA A 108 -3.75 -12.61 14.22
CA ALA A 108 -3.43 -13.64 13.24
C ALA A 108 -2.44 -13.12 12.18
N MET A 109 -2.63 -11.88 11.70
CA MET A 109 -1.70 -11.22 10.77
C MET A 109 -0.31 -11.10 11.40
N VAL A 110 -0.21 -10.60 12.64
CA VAL A 110 1.06 -10.49 13.36
C VAL A 110 1.73 -11.86 13.48
N ALA A 111 1.01 -12.87 13.96
CA ALA A 111 1.53 -14.22 14.17
C ALA A 111 2.06 -14.82 12.86
N PHE A 112 1.30 -14.69 11.77
CA PHE A 112 1.68 -15.21 10.48
C PHE A 112 2.88 -14.45 9.88
N PHE A 113 2.82 -13.12 9.77
CA PHE A 113 3.89 -12.34 9.12
C PHE A 113 5.20 -12.29 9.93
N LYS A 114 5.16 -12.60 11.24
CA LYS A 114 6.36 -12.81 12.06
C LYS A 114 6.92 -14.24 11.99
N SER A 115 6.16 -15.21 11.51
CA SER A 115 6.66 -16.58 11.33
C SER A 115 7.78 -16.65 10.28
N SER A 116 8.60 -17.70 10.35
CA SER A 116 9.65 -17.99 9.35
C SER A 116 9.07 -18.07 7.94
N GLU A 117 7.91 -18.71 7.80
CA GLU A 117 7.21 -18.92 6.54
C GLU A 117 6.60 -17.62 6.02
N GLY A 118 5.98 -16.81 6.89
CA GLY A 118 5.42 -15.50 6.52
C GLY A 118 6.50 -14.53 6.05
N GLN A 119 7.62 -14.44 6.78
CA GLN A 119 8.79 -13.66 6.36
C GLN A 119 9.36 -14.17 5.03
N SER A 120 9.47 -15.51 4.86
CA SER A 120 9.94 -16.11 3.62
C SER A 120 9.03 -15.80 2.44
N MET A 121 7.71 -15.84 2.64
CA MET A 121 6.71 -15.51 1.63
C MET A 121 6.84 -14.05 1.18
N MET A 122 6.92 -13.10 2.13
CA MET A 122 7.13 -11.69 1.82
C MET A 122 8.43 -11.44 1.05
N ALA A 123 9.53 -12.08 1.46
CA ALA A 123 10.81 -11.95 0.77
C ALA A 123 10.80 -12.55 -0.65
N LYS A 124 9.99 -13.59 -0.91
CA LYS A 124 9.90 -14.27 -2.21
C LYS A 124 8.86 -13.66 -3.14
N GLN A 125 7.92 -12.86 -2.66
CA GLN A 125 6.88 -12.24 -3.48
C GLN A 125 7.46 -11.44 -4.69
N PRO A 126 8.52 -10.63 -4.53
CA PRO A 126 9.15 -9.96 -5.67
C PRO A 126 9.75 -10.92 -6.69
N GLN A 127 10.30 -12.05 -6.24
CA GLN A 127 10.86 -13.08 -7.12
C GLN A 127 9.74 -13.79 -7.91
N VAL A 128 8.60 -14.06 -7.29
CA VAL A 128 7.42 -14.61 -7.98
C VAL A 128 6.96 -13.64 -9.08
N MET A 129 6.82 -12.36 -8.76
CA MET A 129 6.45 -11.34 -9.74
C MET A 129 7.46 -11.26 -10.90
N ALA A 130 8.76 -11.27 -10.58
CA ALA A 130 9.82 -11.25 -11.60
C ALA A 130 9.75 -12.45 -12.55
N GLN A 131 9.42 -13.63 -12.05
CA GLN A 131 9.25 -14.84 -12.88
C GLN A 131 7.95 -14.84 -13.70
N MET A 132 6.91 -14.14 -13.23
CA MET A 132 5.67 -13.99 -13.99
C MET A 132 5.80 -13.00 -15.15
N MET A 133 6.71 -12.02 -15.08
CA MET A 133 6.84 -10.97 -16.09
C MET A 133 7.04 -11.51 -17.52
N PRO A 134 7.94 -12.49 -17.80
CA PRO A 134 8.07 -13.05 -19.13
C PRO A 134 6.80 -13.75 -19.64
N LEU A 135 6.03 -14.39 -18.75
CA LEU A 135 4.77 -15.04 -19.11
C LEU A 135 3.73 -14.01 -19.55
N ILE A 136 3.63 -12.90 -18.82
CA ILE A 136 2.76 -11.77 -19.18
C ILE A 136 3.17 -11.18 -20.53
N GLN A 137 4.48 -10.99 -20.77
CA GLN A 137 5.00 -10.49 -22.04
C GLN A 137 4.67 -11.44 -23.21
N GLY A 138 4.89 -12.75 -23.04
CA GLY A 138 4.57 -13.76 -24.05
C GLY A 138 3.06 -13.84 -24.34
N MET A 139 2.23 -13.75 -23.29
CA MET A 139 0.78 -13.65 -23.43
C MET A 139 0.40 -12.45 -24.29
N GLN A 140 0.92 -11.24 -24.00
CA GLN A 140 0.63 -10.03 -24.76
C GLN A 140 1.07 -10.13 -26.23
N GLN A 141 2.26 -10.69 -26.49
CA GLN A 141 2.74 -10.93 -27.86
C GLN A 141 1.81 -11.87 -28.64
N SER A 142 1.30 -12.92 -27.98
CA SER A 142 0.38 -13.88 -28.60
C SER A 142 -1.05 -13.36 -28.77
N LEU A 143 -1.43 -12.36 -27.97
CA LEU A 143 -2.79 -11.82 -27.94
C LEU A 143 -3.06 -10.92 -29.14
N MET A 144 -2.10 -10.06 -29.52
CA MET A 144 -2.26 -9.11 -30.61
C MET A 144 -2.68 -9.74 -31.95
N PRO A 145 -2.04 -10.82 -32.46
CA PRO A 145 -2.46 -11.44 -33.71
C PRO A 145 -3.84 -12.11 -33.62
N LYS A 146 -4.22 -12.62 -32.43
CA LYS A 146 -5.57 -13.19 -32.21
C LYS A 146 -6.64 -12.10 -32.29
N ILE A 147 -6.37 -10.93 -31.70
CA ILE A 147 -7.26 -9.75 -31.81
C ILE A 147 -7.39 -9.33 -33.27
N GLN A 148 -6.27 -9.23 -34.01
CA GLN A 148 -6.30 -8.89 -35.44
C GLN A 148 -7.16 -9.88 -36.23
N LYS A 149 -7.00 -11.19 -35.99
CA LYS A 149 -7.81 -12.22 -36.64
C LYS A 149 -9.31 -12.06 -36.37
N LEU A 150 -9.68 -11.83 -35.10
CA LEU A 150 -11.07 -11.60 -34.72
C LEU A 150 -11.67 -10.37 -35.40
N VAL A 151 -10.89 -9.28 -35.51
CA VAL A 151 -11.32 -8.05 -36.21
C VAL A 151 -11.57 -8.33 -37.68
N GLU A 152 -10.67 -9.06 -38.35
CA GLU A 152 -10.82 -9.40 -39.77
C GLU A 152 -11.99 -10.36 -40.03
N GLU A 153 -12.17 -11.39 -39.19
CA GLU A 153 -13.33 -12.30 -39.25
C GLU A 153 -14.66 -11.54 -39.08
N THR A 154 -14.71 -10.57 -38.16
CA THR A 154 -15.91 -9.76 -37.91
C THR A 154 -16.21 -8.83 -39.08
N LYS A 155 -15.20 -8.18 -39.67
CA LYS A 155 -15.38 -7.35 -40.88
C LYS A 155 -15.83 -8.17 -42.08
N ALA A 156 -15.30 -9.38 -42.25
CA ALA A 156 -15.69 -10.29 -43.33
C ALA A 156 -17.15 -10.73 -43.19
N ALA A 157 -17.61 -11.00 -41.96
CA ALA A 157 -19.00 -11.35 -41.66
C ALA A 157 -19.97 -10.16 -41.85
N ALA A 158 -19.48 -8.92 -41.77
CA ALA A 158 -20.28 -7.70 -41.92
C ALA A 158 -20.43 -7.22 -43.38
N LYS A 159 -19.75 -7.85 -44.36
CA LYS A 159 -20.00 -7.57 -45.78
C LYS A 159 -21.40 -8.10 -46.15
N PRO A 160 -22.30 -7.28 -46.70
CA PRO A 160 -23.65 -7.76 -47.05
C PRO A 160 -23.53 -8.83 -48.12
N ALA A 161 -24.29 -9.92 -47.99
CA ALA A 161 -24.47 -10.89 -49.06
C ALA A 161 -24.93 -10.11 -50.30
N ALA A 162 -24.15 -10.17 -51.38
CA ALA A 162 -24.51 -9.53 -52.64
C ALA A 162 -25.85 -10.11 -53.14
N PRO A 163 -26.72 -9.28 -53.75
CA PRO A 163 -28.01 -9.73 -54.29
C PRO A 163 -27.86 -10.78 -55.39
#